data_AF-A0A2H0Z6Q7-F1
#
_entry.id   AF-A0A2H0Z6Q7-F1
#
_cell.length_a   1.000
_cell.length_b   1.000
_cell.length_c   1.000
_cell.angle_alpha   90.00
_cell.angle_beta   90.00
_cell.angle_gamma   90.00
#
_symmetry.space_group_name_H-M   'P 1'
#
loop_
_entity.id
_entity.type
_entity.pdbx_description
1 polymer ?
#
loop_
_entity_poly.entity_id
_entity_poly.type
_entity_poly.pdbx_seq_one_letter_code
_entity_poly.pdbx_strand_id
1 'polypeptide(L)'
;RIVSMAGAFDRHLSEWNIRCDPIAAAIVFNSGIPMTVVGLDVTTRCMFNREHLNRLKACNRPIAKNLWKATELWSGRYPVLHDPL
;
A
#
# COMPACT_ATOMS: atom_id res chain seq x y z
N ARG A 1 -13.89 -1.10 14.75
CA ARG A 1 -12.65 -1.81 14.38
C ARG A 1 -11.88 -0.94 13.39
N ILE A 2 -10.55 -0.99 13.40
CA ILE A 2 -9.66 -0.27 12.45
C ILE A 2 -8.91 -1.31 11.61
N VAL A 3 -8.76 -1.04 10.31
CA VAL A 3 -7.86 -1.78 9.42
C VAL A 3 -6.87 -0.77 8.87
N SER A 4 -5.57 -0.98 9.08
CA SER A 4 -4.54 0.00 8.73
C SER A 4 -3.37 -0.66 8.01
N MET A 5 -2.95 -0.08 6.88
CA MET A 5 -1.65 -0.38 6.28
C MET A 5 -0.59 0.42 7.04
N ALA A 6 0.22 -0.29 7.83
CA ALA A 6 1.19 0.35 8.70
C ALA A 6 2.26 -0.63 9.20
N GLY A 7 3.48 -0.11 9.37
CA GLY A 7 4.57 -0.84 10.01
C GLY A 7 5.26 -1.90 9.15
N ALA A 8 6.36 -2.43 9.68
CA ALA A 8 7.11 -3.53 9.11
C ALA A 8 7.57 -4.43 10.26
N PHE A 9 7.09 -5.67 10.29
CA PHE A 9 7.30 -6.55 11.45
C PHE A 9 8.37 -7.63 11.21
N ASP A 10 8.85 -7.78 9.98
CA ASP A 10 9.86 -8.77 9.59
C ASP A 10 11.29 -8.20 9.46
N ARG A 11 11.45 -6.88 9.56
CA ARG A 11 12.72 -6.19 9.32
C ARG A 11 12.82 -4.88 10.10
N HIS A 12 14.04 -4.42 10.37
CA HIS A 12 14.28 -3.11 10.97
C HIS A 12 14.16 -1.99 9.94
N LEU A 13 12.93 -1.61 9.63
CA LEU A 13 12.61 -0.53 8.71
C LEU A 13 11.48 0.33 9.26
N SER A 14 11.62 1.65 9.15
CA SER A 14 10.56 2.60 9.46
C SER A 14 9.64 2.71 8.25
N GLU A 15 8.45 2.12 8.35
CA GLU A 15 7.40 2.22 7.34
C GLU A 15 6.91 3.67 7.23
N TRP A 16 6.53 4.09 6.02
CA TRP A 16 6.28 5.48 5.67
C TRP A 16 5.16 6.13 6.49
N ASN A 17 3.99 5.50 6.61
CA ASN A 17 2.85 6.03 7.35
C ASN A 17 3.18 6.22 8.84
N ILE A 18 3.86 5.25 9.46
CA ILE A 18 4.34 5.37 10.84
C ILE A 18 5.38 6.50 10.98
N ARG A 19 6.28 6.63 10.01
CA ARG A 19 7.35 7.64 10.05
C ARG A 19 6.84 9.07 9.89
N CYS A 20 5.81 9.26 9.06
CA CYS A 20 5.24 10.59 8.81
C CYS A 20 4.64 11.21 10.06
N ASP A 21 3.97 10.42 10.91
CA ASP A 21 3.43 10.88 12.19
C ASP A 21 3.48 9.79 13.27
N PRO A 22 4.63 9.63 13.94
CA PRO A 22 4.78 8.61 14.97
C PRO A 22 3.94 8.91 16.24
N ILE A 23 3.58 10.17 16.48
CA ILE A 23 2.78 10.56 17.64
C ILE A 23 1.33 10.15 17.42
N ALA A 24 0.75 10.47 16.27
CA ALA A 24 -0.59 10.02 15.90
C ALA A 24 -0.68 8.49 15.85
N ALA A 25 0.34 7.83 15.28
CA ALA A 25 0.42 6.37 15.30
C ALA A 25 0.37 5.86 16.76
N ALA A 26 1.22 6.35 17.65
CA ALA A 26 1.22 5.91 19.05
C ALA A 26 -0.15 6.09 19.73
N ILE A 27 -0.85 7.19 19.48
CA ILE A 27 -2.21 7.42 20.02
C ILE A 27 -3.20 6.37 19.49
N VAL A 28 -3.21 6.13 18.17
CA VAL A 28 -4.15 5.18 17.55
C VAL A 28 -3.88 3.74 18.02
N PHE A 29 -2.61 3.33 18.05
CA PHE A 29 -2.22 1.99 18.51
C PHE A 29 -2.51 1.75 19.99
N ASN A 30 -2.54 2.82 20.82
CA ASN A 30 -2.91 2.73 22.24
C ASN A 30 -4.40 3.00 22.52
N SER A 31 -5.24 3.21 21.49
CA SER A 31 -6.65 3.59 21.66
C SER A 31 -7.55 2.49 22.26
N GLY A 32 -7.07 1.24 22.32
CA GLY A 32 -7.87 0.08 22.72
C GLY A 32 -8.92 -0.35 21.67
N ILE A 33 -9.02 0.32 20.52
CA ILE A 33 -9.92 -0.06 19.43
C ILE A 33 -9.38 -1.35 18.78
N PRO A 34 -10.21 -2.39 18.58
CA PRO A 34 -9.77 -3.60 17.88
C PRO A 34 -9.22 -3.29 16.48
N MET A 35 -7.98 -3.72 16.23
CA MET A 35 -7.19 -3.36 15.05
C MET A 35 -6.69 -4.58 14.27
N THR A 36 -6.75 -4.48 12.95
CA THR A 36 -5.98 -5.31 12.02
C THR A 36 -4.93 -4.43 11.36
N VAL A 37 -3.68 -4.81 11.49
CA VAL A 37 -2.54 -4.06 10.96
C VAL A 37 -1.92 -4.89 9.86
N VAL A 38 -1.78 -4.28 8.69
CA VAL A 38 -1.25 -4.91 7.48
C VAL A 38 0.10 -4.26 7.17
N GLY A 39 1.18 -4.94 7.60
CA GLY A 39 2.54 -4.43 7.47
C GLY A 39 3.17 -4.64 6.10
N LEU A 40 4.39 -4.12 5.93
CA LEU A 40 5.23 -4.36 4.75
C LEU A 40 5.58 -5.84 4.54
N ASP A 41 5.66 -6.62 5.61
CA ASP A 41 5.86 -8.08 5.60
C ASP A 41 4.74 -8.84 4.84
N VAL A 42 3.56 -8.22 4.73
CA VAL A 42 2.42 -8.69 3.93
C VAL A 42 2.37 -7.98 2.58
N THR A 43 2.29 -6.64 2.58
CA THR A 43 1.97 -5.85 1.38
C THR A 43 3.06 -5.87 0.31
N THR A 44 4.32 -6.10 0.66
CA THR A 44 5.41 -6.21 -0.33
C THR A 44 5.24 -7.39 -1.28
N ARG A 45 4.37 -8.36 -0.95
CA ARG A 45 3.99 -9.48 -1.81
C ARG A 45 2.97 -9.09 -2.88
N CYS A 46 2.31 -7.94 -2.73
CA CYS A 46 1.26 -7.44 -3.64
C CYS A 46 1.84 -6.63 -4.80
N MET A 47 2.91 -7.15 -5.42
CA MET A 47 3.57 -6.48 -6.54
C MET A 47 2.73 -6.57 -7.82
N PHE A 48 2.51 -5.43 -8.45
CA PHE A 48 1.80 -5.32 -9.71
C PHE A 48 2.76 -5.55 -10.89
N ASN A 49 2.87 -6.81 -11.30
CA ASN A 49 3.81 -7.24 -12.33
C ASN A 49 3.42 -6.81 -13.77
N ARG A 50 4.23 -7.21 -14.74
CA ARG A 50 4.03 -6.88 -16.17
C ARG A 50 2.69 -7.36 -16.72
N GLU A 51 2.24 -8.55 -16.34
CA GLU A 51 0.98 -9.11 -16.83
C GLU A 51 -0.21 -8.28 -16.33
N HIS A 52 -0.19 -7.90 -15.05
CA HIS A 52 -1.20 -7.03 -14.46
C HIS A 52 -1.24 -5.66 -15.16
N LEU A 53 -0.08 -5.07 -15.42
CA LEU A 53 0.02 -3.80 -16.16
C LEU A 53 -0.49 -3.90 -17.60
N ASN A 54 -0.20 -4.99 -18.31
CA ASN A 54 -0.72 -5.22 -19.65
C ASN A 54 -2.25 -5.36 -19.66
N ARG A 55 -2.80 -6.10 -18.68
CA ARG A 55 -4.25 -6.22 -18.49
C ARG A 55 -4.90 -4.87 -18.17
N LEU A 56 -4.26 -4.06 -17.33
CA LEU A 56 -4.73 -2.72 -16.99
C LEU A 56 -4.75 -1.81 -18.22
N LYS A 57 -3.68 -1.84 -19.03
CA LYS A 57 -3.56 -1.07 -20.28
C LYS A 57 -4.59 -1.46 -21.33
N ALA A 58 -4.90 -2.75 -21.44
CA ALA A 58 -5.88 -3.27 -22.39
C ALA A 58 -7.34 -3.00 -21.98
N CYS A 59 -7.60 -2.64 -20.72
CA CYS A 59 -8.95 -2.41 -20.22
C CYS A 59 -9.48 -1.03 -20.63
N ASN A 60 -10.59 -1.00 -21.38
CA ASN A 60 -11.16 0.25 -21.90
C ASN A 60 -12.02 1.03 -20.88
N ARG A 61 -12.10 0.58 -19.62
CA ARG A 61 -12.87 1.28 -18.57
C ARG A 61 -12.17 2.60 -18.19
N PRO A 62 -12.90 3.70 -17.96
CA PRO A 62 -12.29 4.99 -17.59
C PRO A 62 -11.35 4.91 -16.38
N ILE A 63 -11.74 4.15 -15.34
CA ILE A 63 -10.90 3.95 -14.16
C ILE A 63 -9.58 3.24 -14.47
N ALA A 64 -9.58 2.28 -15.40
CA ALA A 64 -8.39 1.55 -15.79
C ALA A 64 -7.39 2.45 -16.54
N LYS A 65 -7.89 3.36 -17.39
CA LYS A 65 -7.06 4.36 -18.06
C LYS A 65 -6.42 5.33 -17.06
N ASN A 66 -7.17 5.77 -16.05
CA ASN A 66 -6.65 6.65 -15.00
C ASN A 66 -5.58 5.94 -14.15
N LEU A 67 -5.84 4.68 -13.76
CA LEU A 67 -4.87 3.88 -13.03
C LEU A 67 -3.61 3.60 -13.86
N TRP A 68 -3.75 3.27 -15.15
CA TRP A 68 -2.61 3.11 -16.05
C TRP A 68 -1.72 4.37 -16.04
N LYS A 69 -2.32 5.55 -16.22
CA LYS A 69 -1.59 6.82 -16.17
C LYS A 69 -0.92 7.06 -14.82
N ALA A 70 -1.57 6.71 -13.71
CA ALA A 70 -0.98 6.80 -12.38
C ALA A 70 0.24 5.85 -12.24
N THR A 71 0.19 4.65 -12.82
CA THR A 71 1.35 3.74 -12.81
C THR A 71 2.52 4.27 -13.64
N GLU A 72 2.27 4.99 -14.73
CA GLU A 72 3.32 5.66 -15.50
C GLU A 72 4.02 6.77 -14.69
N LEU A 73 3.26 7.48 -13.85
CA LEU A 73 3.79 8.51 -12.93
C LEU A 73 4.54 7.93 -11.73
N TRP A 74 4.29 6.66 -11.38
CA TRP A 74 4.95 5.93 -10.29
C TRP A 74 6.39 5.48 -10.66
N SER A 75 7.15 6.39 -11.27
CA SER A 75 8.59 6.31 -11.55
C SER A 75 9.05 5.08 -12.37
N GLY A 76 8.20 4.52 -13.22
CA GLY A 76 8.57 3.45 -14.15
C GLY A 76 8.91 2.10 -13.51
N ARG A 77 8.64 1.92 -12.21
CA ARG A 77 8.79 0.65 -11.49
C ARG A 77 7.43 -0.08 -11.42
N TYR A 78 7.47 -1.39 -11.24
CA TYR A 78 6.27 -2.17 -10.91
C TYR A 78 5.74 -1.71 -9.53
N PRO A 79 4.52 -1.15 -9.44
CA PRO A 79 4.02 -0.65 -8.17
C PRO A 79 3.70 -1.80 -7.23
N VAL A 80 3.91 -1.58 -5.93
CA VAL A 80 3.43 -2.48 -4.88
C VAL A 80 2.13 -1.90 -4.34
N LEU A 81 1.08 -2.70 -4.31
CA LEU A 81 -0.25 -2.27 -3.88
C LEU A 81 -0.36 -2.37 -2.36
N HIS A 82 0.16 -1.37 -1.65
CA HIS A 82 0.13 -1.31 -0.19
C HIS A 82 -1.28 -1.09 0.35
N ASP A 83 -1.97 -0.06 -0.14
CA ASP A 83 -3.25 0.40 0.43
C ASP A 83 -4.49 -0.41 -0.02
N PRO A 84 -4.55 -0.96 -1.25
CA PRO A 84 -5.73 -1.73 -1.69
C PRO A 84 -5.89 -3.11 -1.06
N LEU A 85 -4.92 -3.56 -0.24
CA LEU A 85 -4.91 -4.90 0.36
C LEU A 85 -5.89 -5.04 1.53
#